data_AF-A0A640VZM0-F1
#
_entry.id   AF-A0A640VZM0-F1
#
_cell.length_a   1.000
_cell.length_b   1.000
_cell.length_c   1.000
_cell.angle_alpha   90.00
_cell.angle_beta   90.00
_cell.angle_gamma   90.00
#
_symmetry.space_group_name_H-M   'P 1'
#
loop_
_entity.id
_entity.type
_entity.pdbx_description
1 polymer ?
#
loop_
_entity_poly.entity_id
_entity_poly.type
_entity_poly.pdbx_seq_one_letter_code
_entity_poly.pdbx_strand_id
1 'polypeptide(L)'
;MSTKTEPGRAGPLFEDFLKEQGTYEATTEQAVKRVLAFQLAAAMKDQAISKVEMAKRLETSRSQLDRLLDPDNDGVTLAVLARAAKVVGREIKLELR
;
A
#
# COMPACT_ATOMS: atom_id res chain seq x y z
N MET A 1 -2.33 13.23 -42.84
CA MET A 1 -2.20 11.77 -42.69
C MET A 1 -3.08 11.36 -41.51
N SER A 2 -4.24 10.73 -41.76
CA SER A 2 -5.09 10.23 -40.68
C SER A 2 -4.47 8.97 -40.09
N THR A 3 -4.07 9.03 -38.83
CA THR A 3 -3.70 7.86 -38.03
C THR A 3 -4.92 6.96 -37.88
N LYS A 4 -4.93 5.84 -38.61
CA LYS A 4 -5.91 4.77 -38.39
C LYS A 4 -5.54 4.08 -37.08
N THR A 5 -6.35 4.26 -36.04
CA THR A 5 -6.24 3.49 -34.80
C THR A 5 -6.86 2.11 -35.04
N GLU A 6 -6.09 1.03 -34.89
CA GLU A 6 -6.66 -0.32 -34.95
C GLU A 6 -7.42 -0.63 -33.65
N PRO A 7 -8.66 -1.16 -33.73
CA PRO A 7 -9.43 -1.51 -32.55
C PRO A 7 -8.86 -2.80 -31.92
N GLY A 8 -8.12 -2.65 -30.82
CA GLY A 8 -7.73 -3.76 -29.96
C GLY A 8 -8.87 -4.22 -29.04
N ARG A 9 -8.87 -5.50 -28.63
CA ARG A 9 -9.79 -6.03 -27.62
C ARG A 9 -9.04 -6.23 -26.30
N ALA A 10 -9.64 -5.82 -25.18
CA ALA A 10 -9.07 -6.12 -23.87
C ALA A 10 -9.06 -7.64 -23.63
N GLY A 11 -7.95 -8.14 -23.10
CA GLY A 11 -7.82 -9.53 -22.67
C GLY A 11 -8.50 -9.80 -21.32
N PRO A 12 -8.30 -11.02 -20.77
CA PRO A 12 -8.72 -11.37 -19.41
C PRO A 12 -8.18 -10.43 -18.34
N LEU A 13 -8.77 -10.46 -17.14
CA LEU A 13 -8.30 -9.63 -16.04
C LEU A 13 -6.94 -10.13 -15.54
N PHE A 14 -6.14 -9.23 -14.96
CA PHE A 14 -4.86 -9.62 -14.36
C PHE A 14 -5.03 -10.64 -13.24
N GLU A 15 -6.16 -10.59 -12.52
CA GLU A 15 -6.51 -11.59 -11.50
C GLU A 15 -6.68 -13.00 -12.10
N ASP A 16 -7.21 -13.10 -13.32
CA ASP A 16 -7.38 -14.39 -14.00
C ASP A 16 -6.01 -14.99 -14.33
N PHE A 17 -5.09 -14.17 -14.84
CA PHE A 17 -3.70 -14.57 -15.03
C PHE A 17 -3.03 -15.04 -13.73
N LEU A 18 -3.19 -14.32 -12.62
CA LEU A 18 -2.62 -14.71 -11.33
C LEU A 18 -3.24 -16.01 -10.77
N LYS A 19 -4.54 -16.24 -11.01
CA LYS A 19 -5.22 -17.48 -10.64
C LYS A 19 -4.71 -18.65 -11.47
N GLU A 20 -4.52 -18.46 -12.78
CA GLU A 20 -3.93 -19.47 -13.67
C GLU A 20 -2.49 -19.84 -13.25
N GLN A 21 -1.71 -18.88 -12.75
CA GLN A 21 -0.37 -19.13 -12.21
C GLN A 21 -0.36 -19.73 -10.80
N GLY A 22 -1.51 -19.81 -10.12
CA GLY A 22 -1.60 -20.26 -8.73
C GLY A 22 -0.97 -19.30 -7.72
N THR A 23 -0.72 -18.03 -8.09
CA THR A 23 -0.03 -17.04 -7.25
C THR A 23 -0.96 -15.94 -6.73
N TYR A 24 -2.25 -16.00 -7.06
CA TYR A 24 -3.23 -14.97 -6.71
C TYR A 24 -3.27 -14.64 -5.22
N GLU A 25 -3.35 -15.63 -4.34
CA GLU A 25 -3.47 -15.40 -2.89
C GLU A 25 -2.22 -14.73 -2.32
N ALA A 26 -1.03 -15.31 -2.58
CA ALA A 26 0.24 -14.76 -2.12
C ALA A 26 0.51 -13.35 -2.67
N THR A 27 0.16 -13.12 -3.94
CA THR A 27 0.31 -11.79 -4.57
C THR A 27 -0.64 -10.77 -3.93
N THR A 28 -1.88 -11.17 -3.65
CA THR A 28 -2.88 -10.30 -3.04
C THR A 28 -2.49 -9.92 -1.62
N GLU A 29 -2.06 -10.90 -0.82
CA GLU A 29 -1.57 -10.66 0.55
C GLU A 29 -0.42 -9.64 0.57
N GLN A 30 0.59 -9.87 -0.27
CA GLN A 30 1.73 -8.95 -0.40
C GLN A 30 1.30 -7.56 -0.90
N ALA A 31 0.33 -7.50 -1.83
CA ALA A 31 -0.16 -6.25 -2.38
C ALA A 31 -0.84 -5.37 -1.31
N VAL A 32 -1.60 -5.95 -0.38
CA VAL A 32 -2.28 -5.18 0.68
C VAL A 32 -1.28 -4.34 1.48
N LYS A 33 -0.19 -4.96 1.95
CA LYS A 33 0.84 -4.25 2.72
C LYS A 33 1.53 -3.18 1.89
N ARG A 34 1.91 -3.50 0.65
CA ARG A 34 2.55 -2.56 -0.28
C ARG A 34 1.69 -1.33 -0.56
N VAL A 35 0.39 -1.55 -0.77
CA VAL A 35 -0.58 -0.47 -1.00
C VAL A 35 -0.70 0.42 0.24
N LEU A 36 -0.81 -0.16 1.44
CA LEU A 36 -0.89 0.62 2.68
C LEU A 36 0.38 1.46 2.93
N ALA A 37 1.57 0.87 2.75
CA ALA A 37 2.84 1.58 2.90
C ALA A 37 2.97 2.73 1.88
N PHE A 38 2.62 2.47 0.61
CA PHE A 38 2.59 3.48 -0.44
C PHE A 38 1.63 4.63 -0.12
N GLN A 39 0.40 4.32 0.28
CA GLN A 39 -0.61 5.34 0.61
C GLN A 39 -0.18 6.20 1.80
N LEU A 40 0.44 5.59 2.82
CA LEU A 40 0.96 6.32 3.97
C LEU A 40 2.12 7.25 3.57
N ALA A 41 3.08 6.74 2.79
CA ALA A 41 4.20 7.53 2.30
C ALA A 41 3.75 8.70 1.41
N ALA A 42 2.76 8.46 0.54
CA ALA A 42 2.15 9.50 -0.28
C ALA A 42 1.48 10.57 0.60
N ALA A 43 0.68 10.18 1.59
CA ALA A 43 0.02 11.12 2.49
C ALA A 43 1.02 11.94 3.33
N MET A 44 2.11 11.32 3.78
CA MET A 44 3.21 12.04 4.44
C MET A 44 3.83 13.08 3.52
N LYS A 45 4.06 12.73 2.25
CA LYS A 45 4.60 13.65 1.24
C LYS A 45 3.66 14.83 1.00
N ASP A 46 2.38 14.57 0.80
CA ASP A 46 1.35 15.59 0.54
C ASP A 46 1.23 16.59 1.70
N GLN A 47 1.44 16.12 2.93
CA GLN A 47 1.37 16.93 4.15
C GLN A 47 2.73 17.47 4.61
N ALA A 48 3.80 17.26 3.83
CA ALA A 48 5.17 17.61 4.18
C ALA A 48 5.64 17.07 5.55
N ILE A 49 5.14 15.88 5.95
CA ILE A 49 5.54 15.21 7.17
C ILE A 49 6.82 14.41 6.91
N SER A 50 7.91 14.80 7.55
CA SER A 50 9.17 14.05 7.49
C SER A 50 9.06 12.72 8.25
N LYS A 51 9.94 11.76 7.93
CA LYS A 51 10.04 10.52 8.71
C LYS A 51 10.31 10.76 10.20
N VAL A 52 11.14 11.74 10.54
CA VAL A 52 11.45 12.07 11.94
C VAL A 52 10.21 12.59 12.65
N GLU A 53 9.47 13.49 12.01
CA GLU A 53 8.24 14.04 12.56
C GLU A 53 7.16 12.97 12.71
N MET A 54 6.98 12.11 11.71
CA MET A 54 6.04 11.00 11.77
C MET A 54 6.38 10.04 12.92
N ALA A 55 7.66 9.68 13.08
CA ALA A 55 8.10 8.81 14.16
C ALA A 55 7.82 9.44 15.53
N LYS A 56 8.04 10.76 15.66
CA LYS A 56 7.70 11.52 16.87
C LYS A 56 6.19 11.51 17.16
N ARG A 57 5.34 11.76 16.17
CA ARG A 57 3.86 11.72 16.31
C ARG A 57 3.33 10.33 16.67
N LEU A 58 4.04 9.28 16.26
CA LEU A 58 3.71 7.90 16.58
C LEU A 58 4.35 7.39 17.87
N GLU A 59 5.13 8.21 18.57
CA GLU A 59 5.89 7.82 19.77
C GLU A 59 6.73 6.55 19.53
N THR A 60 7.40 6.51 18.38
CA THR A 60 8.14 5.34 17.90
C THR A 60 9.52 5.73 17.38
N SER A 61 10.42 4.76 17.24
CA SER A 61 11.73 5.03 16.65
C SER A 61 11.66 5.21 15.13
N ARG A 62 12.64 5.90 14.55
CA ARG A 62 12.79 5.97 13.09
C ARG A 62 12.88 4.59 12.44
N SER A 63 13.56 3.63 13.07
CA SER A 63 13.67 2.25 12.57
C SER A 63 12.37 1.46 12.64
N GLN A 64 11.47 1.78 13.59
CA GLN A 64 10.12 1.22 13.61
C GLN A 64 9.24 1.83 12.51
N LEU A 65 9.37 3.14 12.26
CA LEU A 65 8.69 3.77 11.12
C LEU A 65 9.21 3.25 9.77
N ASP A 66 10.52 3.06 9.61
CA ASP A 66 11.07 2.52 8.37
C ASP A 66 10.49 1.13 8.08
N ARG A 67 10.34 0.26 9.09
CA ARG A 67 9.64 -1.04 8.96
C ARG A 67 8.15 -0.91 8.62
N LEU A 68 7.48 0.12 9.14
CA LEU A 68 6.08 0.41 8.79
C LEU A 68 5.92 0.77 7.30
N LEU A 69 6.86 1.55 6.77
CA LEU A 69 6.88 2.04 5.39
C LEU A 69 7.55 1.06 4.41
N ASP A 70 8.19 0.02 4.90
CA ASP A 70 8.86 -1.00 4.10
C ASP A 70 7.81 -1.92 3.44
N PRO A 71 7.74 -1.97 2.09
CA PRO A 71 6.81 -2.81 1.34
C PRO A 71 7.07 -4.31 1.50
N ASP A 72 8.26 -4.72 1.92
CA ASP A 72 8.68 -6.12 2.03
C ASP A 72 8.80 -6.56 3.50
N ASN A 73 8.32 -5.76 4.45
CA ASN A 73 8.33 -6.08 5.87
C ASN A 73 6.94 -6.51 6.38
N ASP A 74 6.83 -7.79 6.73
CA ASP A 74 5.58 -8.40 7.17
C ASP A 74 5.28 -8.17 8.67
N GLY A 75 6.24 -7.66 9.44
CA GLY A 75 6.21 -7.62 10.90
C GLY A 75 5.56 -6.37 11.50
N VAL A 76 4.36 -5.96 11.04
CA VAL A 76 3.68 -4.76 11.55
C VAL A 76 2.25 -5.04 11.98
N THR A 77 1.87 -4.56 13.16
CA THR A 77 0.54 -4.79 13.71
C THR A 77 -0.51 -3.83 13.13
N LEU A 78 -1.76 -4.29 13.07
CA LEU A 78 -2.92 -3.47 12.68
C LEU A 78 -3.04 -2.19 13.53
N ALA A 79 -2.70 -2.26 14.82
CA ALA A 79 -2.73 -1.12 15.73
C ALA A 79 -1.73 -0.01 15.34
N VAL A 80 -0.54 -0.38 14.84
CA VAL A 80 0.45 0.58 14.36
C VAL A 80 -0.03 1.22 13.05
N LEU A 81 -0.53 0.41 12.11
CA LEU A 81 -1.08 0.87 10.83
C LEU A 81 -2.23 1.86 11.06
N ALA A 82 -3.18 1.53 11.94
CA ALA A 82 -4.33 2.38 12.25
C ALA A 82 -3.91 3.73 12.87
N ARG A 83 -2.94 3.74 13.79
CA ARG A 83 -2.40 4.99 14.36
C ARG A 83 -1.71 5.83 13.29
N ALA A 84 -0.91 5.21 12.43
CA ALA A 84 -0.24 5.91 11.35
C ALA A 84 -1.22 6.53 10.34
N ALA A 85 -2.28 5.82 9.97
CA ALA A 85 -3.35 6.37 9.16
C ALA A 85 -3.99 7.60 9.82
N LYS A 86 -4.30 7.53 11.13
CA LYS A 86 -4.87 8.67 11.87
C LYS A 86 -3.97 9.90 11.88
N VAL A 87 -2.65 9.73 12.02
CA VAL A 87 -1.70 10.85 12.00
C VAL A 87 -1.73 11.62 10.69
N VAL A 88 -2.03 10.94 9.58
CA VAL A 88 -2.19 11.56 8.25
C VAL A 88 -3.66 11.85 7.89
N GLY A 89 -4.58 11.83 8.86
CA GLY A 89 -5.99 12.14 8.64
C GLY A 89 -6.77 11.09 7.85
N ARG A 90 -6.34 9.82 7.91
CA ARG A 90 -6.95 8.67 7.22
C ARG A 90 -7.41 7.61 8.23
N GLU A 91 -8.21 6.66 7.74
CA GLU A 91 -8.67 5.50 8.50
C GLU A 91 -8.47 4.23 7.67
N ILE A 92 -8.25 3.11 8.37
CA ILE A 92 -8.16 1.78 7.75
C ILE A 92 -9.50 1.09 7.96
N LYS A 93 -10.10 0.62 6.86
CA LYS A 93 -11.28 -0.26 6.87
C LYS A 93 -10.85 -1.65 6.42
N LEU A 94 -11.12 -2.65 7.25
CA LEU A 94 -10.87 -4.06 6.97
C LEU A 94 -12.18 -4.82 7.06
N GLU A 95 -12.35 -5.82 6.19
CA GLU A 95 -13.46 -6.76 6.23
C GLU A 95 -12.92 -8.17 6.02
N LEU A 96 -13.50 -9.14 6.71
CA LEU A 96 -13.32 -10.56 6.40
C LEU A 96 -14.36 -10.91 5.34
N ARG A 97 -13.92 -11.55 4.27
CA ARG A 97 -14.77 -11.99 3.16
C ARG A 97 -14.95 -13.49 3.18
#